data_AF-A0A9Q0JIJ1-F1
#
_entry.id   AF-A0A9Q0JIJ1-F1
#
_cell.length_a   1.000
_cell.length_b   1.000
_cell.length_c   1.000
_cell.angle_alpha   90.00
_cell.angle_beta   90.00
_cell.angle_gamma   90.00
#
_symmetry.space_group_name_H-M   'P 1'
#
loop_
_entity.id
_entity.type
_entity.pdbx_description
1 polymer ?
#
loop_
_entity_poly.entity_id
_entity_poly.type
_entity_poly.pdbx_seq_one_letter_code
_entity_poly.pdbx_strand_id
1 'polypeptide(L)'
;SRSKVVPPHTLSIYLDSQDMSMENRQQEEDEDEEWEDDMLLWWWHMKQRRRRRRRRKMRAMLFLWYYNKVNKYLERQDLYDRSLVTLETRKGKIDEITRANDQYCIWNLRMDRDTFAKFCVVLQTRGGLSESGSVSLEEKVAMFLKIIAPP
;
A
#
# COMPACT_ATOMS: atom_id res chain seq x y z
N SER A 1 8.88 99.99 -1.98
CA SER A 1 8.69 98.57 -1.61
C SER A 1 7.29 98.41 -1.02
N ARG A 2 6.30 98.03 -1.83
CA ARG A 2 4.89 97.93 -1.40
C ARG A 2 4.65 96.50 -0.91
N SER A 3 4.62 96.31 0.41
CA SER A 3 4.27 95.02 1.02
C SER A 3 2.81 94.71 0.69
N LYS A 4 2.56 93.66 -0.08
CA LYS A 4 1.22 93.14 -0.35
C LYS A 4 0.77 92.38 0.89
N VAL A 5 -0.07 93.00 1.71
CA VAL A 5 -0.73 92.32 2.83
C VAL A 5 -1.75 91.37 2.23
N VAL A 6 -1.44 90.08 2.27
CA VAL A 6 -2.33 89.00 1.83
C VAL A 6 -3.49 88.88 2.83
N PRO A 7 -4.76 88.87 2.37
CA PRO A 7 -5.91 88.78 3.27
C PRO A 7 -5.89 87.49 4.11
N PRO A 8 -6.27 87.52 5.39
CA PRO A 8 -6.14 86.38 6.30
C PRO A 8 -6.95 85.14 5.86
N HIS A 9 -8.06 85.32 5.11
CA HIS A 9 -8.87 84.22 4.61
C HIS A 9 -8.16 83.38 3.53
N THR A 10 -7.21 83.96 2.78
CA THR A 10 -6.44 83.20 1.77
C THR A 10 -5.37 82.30 2.37
N LEU A 11 -4.85 82.62 3.56
CA LEU A 11 -3.91 81.73 4.26
C LEU A 11 -4.62 80.52 4.88
N SER A 12 -5.85 80.68 5.39
CA SER A 12 -6.66 79.58 5.92
C SER A 12 -6.97 78.55 4.83
N ILE A 13 -7.43 79.00 3.66
CA ILE A 13 -7.77 78.10 2.55
C ILE A 13 -6.55 77.31 2.07
N TYR A 14 -5.36 77.92 2.05
CA TYR A 14 -4.13 77.24 1.66
C TYR A 14 -3.65 76.21 2.69
N LEU A 15 -3.79 76.52 3.99
CA LEU A 15 -3.46 75.59 5.07
C LEU A 15 -4.44 74.41 5.12
N ASP A 16 -5.75 74.67 5.04
CA ASP A 16 -6.79 73.63 4.97
C ASP A 16 -6.62 72.73 3.73
N SER A 17 -6.21 73.30 2.59
CA SER A 17 -5.93 72.51 1.39
C SER A 17 -4.65 71.66 1.51
N GLN A 18 -3.66 72.12 2.29
CA GLN A 18 -2.45 71.35 2.57
C GLN A 18 -2.71 70.21 3.56
N ASP A 19 -3.48 70.46 4.62
CA ASP A 19 -3.82 69.43 5.61
C ASP A 19 -4.66 68.31 4.98
N MET A 20 -5.66 68.65 4.16
CA MET A 20 -6.44 67.66 3.39
C MET A 20 -5.59 66.84 2.40
N SER A 21 -4.53 67.42 1.83
CA SER A 21 -3.63 66.71 0.93
C SER A 21 -2.65 65.80 1.67
N MET A 22 -2.28 66.14 2.90
CA MET A 22 -1.40 65.33 3.74
C MET A 22 -2.17 64.14 4.34
N GLU A 23 -3.40 64.37 4.76
CA GLU A 23 -4.30 63.34 5.31
C GLU A 23 -4.69 62.31 4.25
N ASN A 24 -5.02 62.73 3.02
CA ASN A 24 -5.24 61.79 1.91
C ASN A 24 -4.00 60.98 1.55
N ARG A 25 -2.80 61.59 1.61
CA ARG A 25 -1.56 60.85 1.31
C ARG A 25 -1.26 59.81 2.40
N GLN A 26 -1.49 60.15 3.65
CA GLN A 26 -1.36 59.21 4.77
C GLN A 26 -2.40 58.10 4.68
N GLN A 27 -3.64 58.42 4.28
CA GLN A 27 -4.68 57.43 4.09
C GLN A 27 -4.39 56.49 2.90
N GLU A 28 -3.82 57.00 1.80
CA GLU A 28 -3.34 56.18 0.69
C GLU A 28 -2.14 55.30 1.10
N GLU A 29 -1.20 55.83 1.90
CA GLU A 29 -0.05 55.06 2.42
C GLU A 29 -0.49 53.98 3.43
N ASP A 30 -1.45 54.28 4.32
CA ASP A 30 -2.01 53.35 5.30
C ASP A 30 -2.83 52.24 4.61
N GLU A 31 -3.59 52.58 3.57
CA GLU A 31 -4.31 51.60 2.75
C GLU A 31 -3.32 50.68 2.01
N ASP A 32 -2.28 51.24 1.39
CA ASP A 32 -1.25 50.46 0.68
C ASP A 32 -0.45 49.54 1.62
N GLU A 33 -0.12 49.97 2.85
CA GLU A 33 0.51 49.11 3.87
C GLU A 33 -0.42 47.98 4.34
N GLU A 34 -1.72 48.24 4.51
CA GLU A 34 -2.71 47.21 4.89
C GLU A 34 -2.82 46.12 3.79
N TRP A 35 -2.80 46.51 2.52
CA TRP A 35 -2.81 45.57 1.39
C TRP A 35 -1.55 44.70 1.32
N GLU A 36 -0.38 45.23 1.67
CA GLU A 36 0.87 44.45 1.70
C GLU A 36 0.86 43.40 2.81
N ASP A 37 0.38 43.76 4.01
CA ASP A 37 0.27 42.84 5.14
C ASP A 37 -0.76 41.72 4.89
N ASP A 38 -1.91 42.06 4.30
CA ASP A 38 -2.94 41.09 3.94
C ASP A 38 -2.50 40.17 2.79
N MET A 39 -1.70 40.70 1.85
CA MET A 39 -1.10 39.92 0.78
C MET A 39 0.00 38.98 1.30
N LEU A 40 0.82 39.41 2.26
CA LEU A 40 1.82 38.58 2.94
C LEU A 40 1.17 37.48 3.80
N LEU A 41 0.08 37.80 4.50
CA LEU A 41 -0.75 36.82 5.22
C LEU A 41 -1.36 35.80 4.25
N TRP A 42 -1.90 36.25 3.12
CA TRP A 42 -2.46 35.38 2.09
C TRP A 42 -1.40 34.47 1.45
N TRP A 43 -0.22 35.03 1.14
CA TRP A 43 0.92 34.29 0.60
C TRP A 43 1.47 33.27 1.59
N TRP A 44 1.57 33.65 2.87
CA TRP A 44 1.93 32.76 3.97
C TRP A 44 0.92 31.62 4.09
N HIS A 45 -0.38 31.91 4.06
CA HIS A 45 -1.44 30.92 4.13
C HIS A 45 -1.46 29.97 2.91
N MET A 46 -1.22 30.48 1.70
CA MET A 46 -1.05 29.71 0.46
C MET A 46 0.17 28.77 0.53
N LYS A 47 1.31 29.26 1.01
CA LYS A 47 2.53 28.47 1.18
C LYS A 47 2.37 27.40 2.28
N GLN A 48 1.65 27.72 3.36
CA GLN A 48 1.27 26.82 4.44
C GLN A 48 0.36 25.67 3.95
N ARG A 49 -0.62 25.98 3.09
CA ARG A 49 -1.54 25.00 2.47
C ARG A 49 -0.79 23.96 1.63
N ARG A 50 0.24 24.35 0.87
CA ARG A 50 1.08 23.41 0.10
C ARG A 50 1.84 22.44 1.00
N ARG A 51 2.42 22.92 2.11
CA ARG A 51 3.11 22.07 3.10
C ARG A 51 2.15 21.11 3.80
N ARG A 52 0.95 21.57 4.18
CA ARG A 52 -0.10 20.72 4.78
C ARG A 52 -0.56 19.62 3.83
N ARG A 53 -0.77 19.92 2.53
CA ARG A 53 -1.09 18.91 1.51
C ARG A 53 0.03 17.88 1.34
N ARG A 54 1.29 18.31 1.29
CA ARG A 54 2.45 17.40 1.25
C ARG A 54 2.52 16.49 2.48
N ARG A 55 2.33 17.04 3.68
CA ARG A 55 2.30 16.25 4.93
C ARG A 55 1.15 15.26 4.99
N ARG A 56 -0.05 15.66 4.56
CA ARG A 56 -1.22 14.75 4.46
C ARG A 56 -0.98 13.63 3.46
N LYS A 57 -0.44 13.96 2.27
CA LYS A 57 -0.06 12.96 1.27
C LYS A 57 1.01 12.01 1.79
N MET A 58 2.05 12.52 2.46
CA MET A 58 3.09 11.68 3.08
C MET A 58 2.52 10.74 4.15
N ARG A 59 1.62 11.23 5.01
CA ARG A 59 0.94 10.39 6.00
C ARG A 59 0.08 9.31 5.36
N ALA A 60 -0.69 9.66 4.32
CA ALA A 60 -1.46 8.69 3.55
C ALA A 60 -0.57 7.66 2.86
N MET A 61 0.56 8.07 2.28
CA MET A 61 1.54 7.17 1.66
C MET A 61 2.19 6.22 2.68
N LEU A 62 2.56 6.70 3.87
CA LEU A 62 3.10 5.85 4.95
C LEU A 62 2.07 4.83 5.44
N PHE A 63 0.82 5.27 5.62
CA PHE A 63 -0.28 4.37 5.98
C PHE A 63 -0.50 3.31 4.90
N LEU A 64 -0.62 3.71 3.63
CA LEU A 64 -0.81 2.79 2.51
C LEU A 64 0.36 1.79 2.40
N TRP A 65 1.60 2.25 2.60
CA TRP A 65 2.79 1.40 2.61
C TRP A 65 2.75 0.38 3.74
N TYR A 66 2.42 0.80 4.97
CA TYR A 66 2.29 -0.10 6.11
C TYR A 66 1.19 -1.14 5.89
N TYR A 67 0.01 -0.70 5.43
CA TYR A 67 -1.11 -1.59 5.12
C TYR A 67 -0.75 -2.58 4.01
N ASN A 68 -0.16 -2.11 2.91
CA ASN A 68 0.27 -3.00 1.82
C ASN A 68 1.35 -3.99 2.28
N LYS A 69 2.29 -3.53 3.12
CA LYS A 69 3.34 -4.38 3.70
C LYS A 69 2.72 -5.48 4.56
N VAL A 70 1.81 -5.16 5.47
CA VAL A 70 1.08 -6.14 6.30
C VAL A 70 0.26 -7.09 5.43
N ASN A 71 -0.47 -6.57 4.43
CA ASN A 71 -1.25 -7.38 3.51
C ASN A 71 -0.37 -8.40 2.76
N LYS A 72 0.83 -8.01 2.32
CA LYS A 72 1.77 -8.95 1.69
C LYS A 72 2.27 -10.06 2.63
N TYR A 73 2.36 -9.80 3.93
CA TYR A 73 2.69 -10.85 4.90
C TYR A 73 1.51 -11.81 5.11
N LEU A 74 0.30 -11.26 5.23
CA LEU A 74 -0.93 -12.06 5.37
C LEU A 74 -1.22 -12.89 4.12
N GLU A 75 -1.05 -12.31 2.93
CA GLU A 75 -1.21 -13.00 1.64
C GLU A 75 -0.20 -14.14 1.48
N ARG A 76 1.05 -13.96 1.94
CA ARG A 76 2.01 -15.07 1.99
C ARG A 76 1.55 -16.16 2.94
N GLN A 77 1.08 -15.79 4.13
CA GLN A 77 0.55 -16.77 5.09
C GLN A 77 -0.67 -17.52 4.53
N ASP A 78 -1.60 -16.84 3.87
CA ASP A 78 -2.78 -17.44 3.25
C ASP A 78 -2.39 -18.42 2.12
N LEU A 79 -1.35 -18.07 1.34
CA LEU A 79 -0.78 -19.00 0.35
C LEU A 79 -0.13 -20.23 1.00
N TYR A 80 0.59 -20.05 2.13
CA TYR A 80 1.15 -21.16 2.89
C TYR A 80 0.05 -22.04 3.48
N ASP A 81 -0.98 -21.44 4.07
CA ASP A 81 -2.10 -22.15 4.70
C ASP A 81 -2.92 -22.91 3.66
N ARG A 82 -3.22 -22.28 2.52
CA ARG A 82 -3.85 -22.94 1.37
C ARG A 82 -2.98 -24.06 0.80
N SER A 83 -1.67 -23.87 0.74
CA SER A 83 -0.75 -24.92 0.29
C SER A 83 -0.72 -26.10 1.28
N LEU A 84 -0.76 -25.82 2.58
CA LEU A 84 -0.76 -26.81 3.65
C LEU A 84 -2.06 -27.59 3.66
N VAL A 85 -3.22 -26.92 3.60
CA VAL A 85 -4.54 -27.56 3.45
C VAL A 85 -4.59 -28.42 2.19
N THR A 86 -4.01 -27.94 1.08
CA THR A 86 -3.95 -28.73 -0.16
C THR A 86 -3.07 -29.98 0.01
N LEU A 87 -1.92 -29.87 0.68
CA LEU A 87 -1.05 -31.01 0.98
C LEU A 87 -1.72 -32.00 1.93
N GLU A 88 -2.37 -31.52 2.99
CA GLU A 88 -3.09 -32.37 3.94
C GLU A 88 -4.26 -33.10 3.27
N THR A 89 -5.02 -32.41 2.42
CA THR A 89 -6.11 -33.02 1.64
C THR A 89 -5.57 -34.08 0.68
N ARG A 90 -4.44 -33.82 0.02
CA ARG A 90 -3.79 -34.79 -0.88
C ARG A 90 -3.28 -36.01 -0.13
N LYS A 91 -2.63 -35.79 1.02
CA LYS A 91 -2.14 -36.86 1.89
C LYS A 91 -3.29 -37.71 2.41
N GLY A 92 -4.38 -37.10 2.87
CA GLY A 92 -5.58 -37.82 3.30
C GLY A 92 -6.18 -38.68 2.18
N LYS A 93 -6.19 -38.18 0.94
CA LYS A 93 -6.67 -38.93 -0.23
C LYS A 93 -5.77 -40.11 -0.60
N ILE A 94 -4.45 -39.97 -0.47
CA ILE A 94 -3.52 -41.07 -0.70
C ILE A 94 -3.61 -42.11 0.41
N ASP A 95 -3.75 -41.66 1.66
CA ASP A 95 -4.02 -42.54 2.80
C ASP A 95 -5.32 -43.30 2.59
N GLU A 96 -6.39 -42.66 2.09
CA GLU A 96 -7.64 -43.31 1.74
C GLU A 96 -7.44 -44.36 0.63
N ILE A 97 -6.78 -44.01 -0.48
CA ILE A 97 -6.52 -44.96 -1.57
C ILE A 97 -5.70 -46.16 -1.08
N THR A 98 -4.69 -45.91 -0.24
CA THR A 98 -3.74 -46.93 0.22
C THR A 98 -4.30 -47.76 1.38
N ARG A 99 -5.20 -47.21 2.21
CA ARG A 99 -5.72 -47.88 3.41
C ARG A 99 -7.14 -48.41 3.29
N ALA A 100 -7.97 -47.96 2.33
CA ALA A 100 -9.40 -48.29 2.28
C ALA A 100 -9.69 -49.73 1.80
N ASN A 101 -9.18 -50.17 0.64
CA ASN A 101 -9.42 -51.53 0.12
C ASN A 101 -8.47 -51.83 -1.06
N ASP A 102 -8.07 -53.10 -1.24
CA ASP A 102 -7.19 -53.52 -2.34
C ASP A 102 -7.81 -53.25 -3.70
N GLN A 103 -9.14 -53.38 -3.82
CA GLN A 103 -9.88 -53.04 -5.03
C GLN A 103 -9.72 -51.56 -5.42
N TYR A 104 -9.58 -50.67 -4.44
CA TYR A 104 -9.44 -49.23 -4.64
C TYR A 104 -8.02 -48.85 -5.06
N CYS A 105 -7.01 -49.52 -4.48
CA CYS A 105 -5.62 -49.46 -4.93
C CYS A 105 -5.49 -49.96 -6.37
N ILE A 106 -6.06 -51.12 -6.69
CA ILE A 106 -6.01 -51.68 -8.04
C ILE A 106 -6.72 -50.76 -9.04
N TRP A 107 -7.87 -50.19 -8.67
CA TRP A 107 -8.59 -49.27 -9.55
C TRP A 107 -7.83 -47.96 -9.80
N ASN A 108 -7.20 -47.39 -8.77
CA ASN A 108 -6.56 -46.07 -8.88
C ASN A 108 -5.09 -46.09 -9.28
N LEU A 109 -4.38 -47.16 -8.92
CA LEU A 109 -2.93 -47.30 -9.07
C LEU A 109 -2.55 -48.50 -9.96
N ARG A 110 -3.52 -49.35 -10.35
CA ARG A 110 -3.32 -50.60 -11.10
C ARG A 110 -2.36 -51.59 -10.44
N MET A 111 -2.20 -51.45 -9.12
CA MET A 111 -1.36 -52.31 -8.29
C MET A 111 -2.15 -52.64 -7.02
N ASP A 112 -1.94 -53.82 -6.46
CA ASP A 112 -2.43 -54.10 -5.11
C ASP A 112 -1.63 -53.25 -4.09
N ARG A 113 -2.18 -53.16 -2.89
CA ARG A 113 -1.61 -52.36 -1.82
C ARG A 113 -0.20 -52.85 -1.41
N ASP A 114 0.00 -54.16 -1.39
CA ASP A 114 1.28 -54.77 -0.99
C ASP A 114 2.37 -54.56 -2.04
N THR A 115 2.05 -54.64 -3.33
CA THR A 115 2.98 -54.33 -4.42
C THR A 115 3.27 -52.84 -4.44
N PHE A 116 2.29 -51.98 -4.18
CA PHE A 116 2.54 -50.54 -4.06
C PHE A 116 3.54 -50.22 -2.93
N ALA A 117 3.36 -50.80 -1.75
CA ALA A 117 4.29 -50.61 -0.63
C ALA A 117 5.71 -51.11 -0.98
N LYS A 118 5.82 -52.32 -1.56
CA LYS A 118 7.11 -52.86 -2.03
C LYS A 118 7.74 -52.00 -3.12
N PHE A 119 6.93 -51.44 -4.01
CA PHE A 119 7.37 -50.57 -5.09
C PHE A 119 7.96 -49.26 -4.54
N CYS A 120 7.33 -48.64 -3.55
CA CYS A 120 7.89 -47.48 -2.85
C CYS A 120 9.26 -47.80 -2.21
N VAL A 121 9.38 -48.94 -1.52
CA VAL A 121 10.67 -49.37 -0.93
C VAL A 121 11.76 -49.58 -1.99
N VAL A 122 11.42 -50.18 -3.14
CA VAL A 122 12.36 -50.36 -4.25
C VAL A 122 12.79 -49.03 -4.85
N LEU A 123 11.86 -48.09 -5.02
CA LEU A 123 12.17 -46.75 -5.52
C LEU A 123 13.02 -45.92 -4.55
N GLN A 124 12.84 -46.12 -3.25
CA GLN A 124 13.67 -45.51 -2.22
C GLN A 124 15.11 -46.05 -2.25
N THR A 125 15.24 -47.38 -2.30
CA THR A 125 16.54 -48.07 -2.18
C THR A 125 17.35 -48.09 -3.48
N ARG A 126 16.70 -48.26 -4.64
CA ARG A 126 17.36 -48.35 -5.95
C ARG A 126 17.17 -47.12 -6.82
N GLY A 127 16.04 -46.43 -6.69
CA GLY A 127 15.71 -45.23 -7.47
C GLY A 127 16.22 -43.93 -6.86
N GLY A 128 16.74 -43.96 -5.62
CA GLY A 128 17.22 -42.76 -4.92
C GLY A 128 16.13 -41.74 -4.60
N LEU A 129 14.85 -42.13 -4.68
CA LEU A 129 13.74 -41.25 -4.34
C LEU A 129 13.63 -41.15 -2.81
N SER A 130 14.07 -40.03 -2.25
CA SER A 130 13.82 -39.71 -0.84
C SER A 130 12.51 -38.92 -0.67
N GLU A 131 11.95 -38.99 0.53
CA GLU A 131 11.01 -37.97 0.99
C GLU A 131 11.69 -36.61 0.86
N SER A 132 11.03 -35.67 0.17
CA SER A 132 11.42 -34.26 0.22
C SER A 132 10.45 -33.59 1.16
N GLY A 133 10.91 -32.69 2.04
CA GLY A 133 10.18 -32.22 3.22
C GLY A 133 8.74 -31.69 3.07
N SER A 134 8.17 -31.62 1.87
CA SER A 134 6.76 -31.29 1.62
C SER A 134 5.91 -32.42 1.01
N VAL A 135 6.50 -33.50 0.49
CA VAL A 135 5.79 -34.56 -0.25
C VAL A 135 6.42 -35.91 0.08
N SER A 136 5.61 -36.84 0.60
CA SER A 136 6.06 -38.21 0.91
C SER A 136 6.40 -38.97 -0.37
N LEU A 137 7.18 -40.05 -0.23
CA LEU A 137 7.56 -40.88 -1.36
C LEU A 137 6.32 -41.49 -2.04
N GLU A 138 5.40 -42.00 -1.24
CA GLU A 138 4.14 -42.60 -1.65
C GLU A 138 3.31 -41.61 -2.46
N GLU A 139 3.29 -40.34 -2.07
CA GLU A 139 2.55 -39.31 -2.80
C GLU A 139 3.13 -39.02 -4.19
N LYS A 140 4.47 -38.94 -4.29
CA LYS A 140 5.13 -38.78 -5.59
C LYS A 140 4.84 -39.97 -6.52
N VAL A 141 4.93 -41.18 -5.97
CA VAL A 141 4.71 -42.42 -6.71
C VAL A 141 3.24 -42.57 -7.11
N ALA A 142 2.30 -42.31 -6.21
CA ALA A 142 0.87 -42.37 -6.49
C ALA A 142 0.46 -41.36 -7.58
N MET A 143 1.01 -40.14 -7.53
CA MET A 143 0.75 -39.11 -8.55
C MET A 143 1.31 -39.51 -9.91
N PHE A 144 2.54 -40.06 -9.93
CA PHE A 144 3.14 -40.59 -11.16
C PHE A 144 2.31 -41.72 -11.75
N LEU A 145 1.92 -42.71 -10.94
CA LEU A 145 1.08 -43.82 -11.36
C LEU A 145 -0.27 -43.34 -11.91
N LYS A 146 -0.88 -42.32 -11.30
CA LYS A 146 -2.14 -41.74 -11.77
C LYS A 146 -2.01 -41.05 -13.14
N ILE A 147 -0.85 -40.46 -13.44
CA ILE A 147 -0.58 -39.81 -14.73
C ILE A 147 -0.34 -40.85 -15.83
N ILE A 148 0.41 -41.92 -15.55
CA ILE A 148 0.73 -42.94 -16.56
C ILE A 148 -0.40 -43.97 -16.76
N ALA A 149 -1.24 -44.15 -15.74
CA ALA A 149 -2.38 -45.07 -15.76
C ALA A 149 -3.66 -44.31 -15.37
N PRO A 150 -4.15 -43.43 -16.25
CA PRO A 150 -5.47 -42.86 -16.07
C PRO A 150 -6.52 -43.99 -16.05
N PRO A 151 -7.60 -43.84 -15.26
CA PRO A 151 -8.66 -44.84 -15.17
C PRO A 151 -9.28 -45.14 -16.53
#